data_AF-A0A2K8XRQ4-F1
#
_entry.id   AF-A0A2K8XRQ4-F1
#
_cell.length_a   1.000
_cell.length_b   1.000
_cell.length_c   1.000
_cell.angle_alpha   90.00
_cell.angle_beta   90.00
_cell.angle_gamma   90.00
#
_symmetry.space_group_name_H-M   'P 1'
#
loop_
_entity.id
_entity.type
_entity.pdbx_description
1 polymer ?
#
loop_
_entity_poly.entity_id
_entity_poly.type
_entity_poly.pdbx_seq_one_letter_code
_entity_poly.pdbx_strand_id
1 'polypeptide(L)'
;MKNEIKTLGLVVLLFIGSQNIASQELASNSLQNTQIDRLDTFNVSEEDEKEVNFVLSEGKYTFDNGKKDVLVEFKDGYYTEYYTNDEFVKAKVNWISENEYNLVITEINKKGLPFVEGTTLNTRISRVKGSRYYYKSNLEGLTWSGKFIKVENDFLEK
;
A
#
# COMPACT_ATOMS: atom_id res chain seq x y z
N MET A 1 -13.43 67.52 -1.42
CA MET A 1 -14.09 66.56 -0.50
C MET A 1 -15.01 65.69 -1.33
N LYS A 2 -14.69 64.40 -1.46
CA LYS A 2 -15.52 63.41 -2.18
C LYS A 2 -16.21 62.55 -1.12
N ASN A 3 -17.54 62.53 -1.15
CA ASN A 3 -18.35 61.72 -0.25
C ASN A 3 -18.57 60.35 -0.88
N GLU A 4 -18.23 59.31 -0.14
CA GLU A 4 -18.66 57.93 -0.40
C GLU A 4 -20.01 57.68 0.27
N ILE A 5 -20.92 56.95 -0.40
CA ILE A 5 -21.88 56.05 0.26
C ILE A 5 -22.08 54.80 -0.62
N LYS A 6 -22.10 53.67 0.08
CA LYS A 6 -22.06 52.26 -0.34
C LYS A 6 -23.44 51.76 -0.80
N THR A 7 -23.47 50.81 -1.72
CA THR A 7 -24.57 49.83 -1.83
C THR A 7 -24.03 48.43 -2.07
N LEU A 8 -24.50 47.53 -1.21
CA LEU A 8 -24.18 46.13 -1.05
C LEU A 8 -25.18 45.33 -1.90
N GLY A 9 -24.71 44.65 -2.95
CA GLY A 9 -25.55 43.81 -3.81
C GLY A 9 -25.32 42.33 -3.53
N LEU A 10 -26.17 41.76 -2.67
CA LEU A 10 -26.26 40.32 -2.40
C LEU A 10 -27.14 39.67 -3.48
N VAL A 11 -26.58 38.80 -4.31
CA VAL A 11 -27.36 37.90 -5.17
C VAL A 11 -27.01 36.46 -4.83
N VAL A 12 -27.94 35.83 -4.13
CA VAL A 12 -28.04 34.39 -3.86
C VAL A 12 -28.63 33.72 -5.09
N LEU A 13 -27.96 32.71 -5.63
CA LEU A 13 -28.60 31.69 -6.48
C LEU A 13 -28.16 30.31 -5.96
N LEU A 14 -29.12 29.63 -5.33
CA LEU A 14 -29.01 28.30 -4.73
C LEU A 14 -29.83 27.30 -5.55
N PHE A 15 -29.18 26.17 -5.87
CA PHE A 15 -29.70 24.83 -6.25
C PHE A 15 -30.53 24.74 -7.56
N ILE A 16 -30.50 23.67 -8.37
CA ILE A 16 -30.79 22.23 -8.19
C ILE A 16 -30.30 21.55 -9.51
N GLY A 17 -29.85 20.30 -9.65
CA GLY A 17 -29.71 19.15 -8.78
C GLY A 17 -29.12 17.98 -9.59
N SER A 18 -28.53 17.02 -8.88
CA SER A 18 -28.00 15.77 -9.42
C SER A 18 -29.15 14.82 -9.75
N GLN A 19 -29.19 14.25 -10.95
CA GLN A 19 -30.01 13.06 -11.22
C GLN A 19 -29.19 12.02 -11.98
N ASN A 20 -29.16 10.84 -11.37
CA ASN A 20 -28.56 9.60 -11.84
C ASN A 20 -29.32 9.10 -13.08
N ILE A 21 -28.62 8.51 -14.05
CA ILE A 21 -29.26 7.77 -15.14
C ILE A 21 -28.74 6.33 -15.18
N ALA A 22 -29.70 5.45 -14.92
CA ALA A 22 -29.91 4.08 -15.40
C ALA A 22 -28.98 2.95 -14.90
N SER A 23 -29.54 2.18 -13.96
CA SER A 23 -29.29 0.76 -13.73
C SER A 23 -29.34 -0.05 -15.02
N GLN A 24 -28.41 -1.00 -15.19
CA GLN A 24 -28.56 -2.09 -16.15
C GLN A 24 -28.95 -3.36 -15.40
N GLU A 25 -30.13 -3.85 -15.73
CA GLU A 25 -30.70 -5.09 -15.25
C GLU A 25 -30.42 -6.18 -16.31
N LEU A 26 -29.67 -7.21 -15.95
CA LEU A 26 -29.62 -8.47 -16.70
C LEU A 26 -29.96 -9.60 -15.73
N ALA A 27 -31.26 -9.83 -15.55
CA ALA A 27 -31.77 -11.10 -15.07
C ALA A 27 -31.79 -12.07 -16.26
N SER A 28 -30.92 -13.09 -16.24
CA SER A 28 -31.02 -14.24 -17.13
C SER A 28 -31.62 -15.40 -16.34
N ASN A 29 -32.93 -15.56 -16.45
CA ASN A 29 -33.69 -16.69 -15.96
C ASN A 29 -34.15 -17.51 -17.16
N SER A 30 -33.38 -18.56 -17.49
CA SER A 30 -33.88 -19.70 -18.24
C SER A 30 -33.61 -20.96 -17.44
N LEU A 31 -34.59 -21.32 -16.60
CA LEU A 31 -34.74 -22.66 -16.05
C LEU A 31 -35.54 -23.47 -17.06
N GLN A 32 -34.89 -24.44 -17.69
CA GLN A 32 -35.40 -25.79 -18.00
C GLN A 32 -34.34 -26.53 -18.83
N ASN A 33 -33.66 -27.52 -18.25
CA ASN A 33 -34.14 -28.90 -18.36
C ASN A 33 -33.09 -29.91 -17.84
N THR A 34 -33.62 -30.91 -17.13
CA THR A 34 -33.07 -32.24 -16.88
C THR A 34 -31.88 -32.42 -15.94
N GLN A 35 -32.22 -32.90 -14.74
CA GLN A 35 -31.38 -33.75 -13.90
C GLN A 35 -30.84 -34.92 -14.73
N ILE A 36 -29.51 -35.04 -14.80
CA ILE A 36 -28.83 -36.32 -14.97
C ILE A 36 -27.76 -36.36 -13.88
N ASP A 37 -27.98 -37.26 -12.92
CA ASP A 37 -27.05 -37.63 -11.88
C ASP A 37 -25.72 -38.14 -12.47
N ARG A 38 -24.64 -37.90 -11.69
CA ARG A 38 -23.31 -38.54 -11.72
C ARG A 38 -22.24 -37.87 -12.59
N LEU A 39 -21.41 -37.05 -11.94
CA LEU A 39 -20.01 -37.42 -11.67
C LEU A 39 -19.46 -36.52 -10.57
N ASP A 40 -19.17 -37.10 -9.41
CA ASP A 40 -18.44 -36.46 -8.31
C ASP A 40 -17.08 -35.99 -8.85
N THR A 41 -17.08 -34.74 -9.29
CA THR A 41 -15.87 -34.04 -9.70
C THR A 41 -15.33 -33.41 -8.43
N PHE A 42 -14.12 -33.86 -8.07
CA PHE A 42 -13.33 -33.40 -6.94
C PHE A 42 -13.58 -31.92 -6.64
N ASN A 43 -14.12 -31.65 -5.44
CA ASN A 43 -13.92 -30.37 -4.76
C ASN A 43 -12.41 -30.22 -4.51
N VAL A 44 -11.68 -29.78 -5.52
CA VAL A 44 -10.58 -28.86 -5.27
C VAL A 44 -11.29 -27.55 -5.05
N SER A 45 -11.51 -27.21 -3.78
CA SER A 45 -11.65 -25.81 -3.42
C SER A 45 -10.40 -25.12 -3.95
N GLU A 46 -10.53 -24.46 -5.09
CA GLU A 46 -9.76 -23.25 -5.32
C GLU A 46 -10.09 -22.40 -4.11
N GLU A 47 -9.18 -22.40 -3.12
CA GLU A 47 -9.17 -21.37 -2.12
C GLU A 47 -9.03 -20.09 -2.93
N ASP A 48 -10.15 -19.41 -3.16
CA ASP A 48 -10.16 -18.03 -3.59
C ASP A 48 -9.23 -17.31 -2.62
N GLU A 49 -7.96 -17.13 -3.00
CA GLU A 49 -6.99 -16.37 -2.25
C GLU A 49 -7.63 -15.01 -2.08
N LYS A 50 -8.20 -14.77 -0.89
CA LYS A 50 -8.75 -13.48 -0.53
C LYS A 50 -7.64 -12.48 -0.81
N GLU A 51 -7.85 -11.65 -1.81
CA GLU A 51 -6.95 -10.56 -2.15
C GLU A 51 -6.87 -9.65 -0.93
N VAL A 52 -5.86 -9.86 -0.08
CA VAL A 52 -5.64 -9.05 1.10
C VAL A 52 -5.02 -7.75 0.60
N ASN A 53 -5.83 -6.70 0.57
CA ASN A 53 -5.42 -5.39 0.08
C ASN A 53 -4.55 -4.69 1.14
N PHE A 54 -3.22 -4.84 1.03
CA PHE A 54 -2.26 -4.14 1.87
C PHE A 54 -1.91 -2.78 1.29
N VAL A 55 -1.66 -1.79 2.15
CA VAL A 55 -1.37 -0.41 1.72
C VAL A 55 -0.08 -0.29 0.91
N LEU A 56 0.88 -1.18 1.13
CA LEU A 56 2.07 -1.31 0.29
C LEU A 56 1.88 -2.51 -0.64
N SER A 57 2.05 -2.26 -1.93
CA SER A 57 2.13 -3.30 -2.94
C SER A 57 3.57 -3.79 -3.07
N GLU A 58 3.74 -4.93 -3.72
CA GLU A 58 5.06 -5.30 -4.22
C GLU A 58 5.64 -4.23 -5.15
N GLY A 59 6.97 -4.17 -5.18
CA GLY A 59 7.73 -3.27 -6.01
C GLY A 59 8.85 -2.57 -5.26
N LYS A 60 9.41 -1.56 -5.91
CA LYS A 60 10.57 -0.82 -5.43
C LYS A 60 10.17 0.52 -4.84
N TYR A 61 10.85 0.85 -3.76
CA TYR A 61 10.65 2.06 -2.98
C TYR A 61 11.99 2.64 -2.58
N THR A 62 12.03 3.92 -2.23
CA THR A 62 13.19 4.52 -1.58
C THR A 62 12.82 5.18 -0.27
N PHE A 63 13.74 5.19 0.69
CA PHE A 63 13.64 6.03 1.87
C PHE A 63 14.98 6.71 2.16
N ASP A 64 14.93 7.87 2.82
CA ASP A 64 16.12 8.60 3.24
C ASP A 64 16.53 8.14 4.65
N ASN A 65 17.76 7.63 4.80
CA ASN A 65 18.31 7.23 6.10
C ASN A 65 19.07 8.36 6.82
N GLY A 66 18.94 9.60 6.36
CA GLY A 66 19.63 10.80 6.83
C GLY A 66 20.99 11.03 6.17
N LYS A 67 21.50 10.09 5.37
CA LYS A 67 22.75 10.22 4.61
C LYS A 67 22.53 10.13 3.11
N LYS A 68 21.66 9.21 2.68
CA LYS A 68 21.34 8.95 1.28
C LYS A 68 20.01 8.22 1.19
N ASP A 69 19.47 8.20 -0.03
CA ASP A 69 18.36 7.34 -0.37
C ASP A 69 18.82 5.87 -0.41
N VAL A 70 18.03 5.01 0.24
CA VAL A 70 18.20 3.55 0.26
C VAL A 70 17.10 2.95 -0.61
N LEU A 71 17.48 2.07 -1.53
CA LEU A 71 16.53 1.31 -2.34
C LEU A 71 15.99 0.14 -1.51
N VAL A 72 14.68 -0.04 -1.55
CA VAL A 72 13.95 -1.12 -0.90
C VAL A 72 13.12 -1.84 -1.93
N GLU A 73 13.08 -3.17 -1.84
CA GLU A 73 12.18 -4.00 -2.62
C GLU A 73 11.27 -4.81 -1.70
N PHE A 74 9.97 -4.66 -1.90
CA PHE A 74 8.94 -5.54 -1.36
C PHE A 74 8.60 -6.56 -2.44
N LYS A 75 8.88 -7.84 -2.21
CA LYS A 75 8.64 -8.90 -3.20
C LYS A 75 8.56 -10.27 -2.53
N ASP A 76 7.60 -11.09 -2.92
CA ASP A 76 7.40 -12.47 -2.47
C ASP A 76 7.32 -12.58 -0.93
N GLY A 77 6.71 -11.59 -0.29
CA GLY A 77 6.60 -11.52 1.19
C GLY A 77 7.89 -11.12 1.91
N TYR A 78 8.92 -10.65 1.19
CA TYR A 78 10.16 -10.14 1.74
C TYR A 78 10.34 -8.66 1.50
N TYR A 79 11.08 -8.05 2.43
CA TYR A 79 11.58 -6.68 2.39
C TYR A 79 13.11 -6.75 2.30
N THR A 80 13.70 -6.16 1.27
CA THR A 80 15.16 -6.12 1.11
C THR A 80 15.63 -4.68 0.92
N GLU A 81 16.51 -4.23 1.82
CA GLU A 81 17.24 -2.96 1.70
C GLU A 81 18.55 -3.19 0.96
N TYR A 82 18.82 -2.38 -0.06
CA TYR A 82 20.06 -2.41 -0.82
C TYR A 82 20.92 -1.19 -0.51
N TYR A 83 22.17 -1.45 -0.16
CA TYR A 83 23.18 -0.44 0.16
C TYR A 83 24.32 -0.48 -0.88
N THR A 84 25.31 0.38 -0.69
CA THR A 84 26.53 0.40 -1.52
C THR A 84 27.41 -0.81 -1.23
N ASN A 85 28.20 -1.26 -2.21
CA ASN A 85 29.13 -2.40 -2.11
C ASN A 85 28.42 -3.75 -1.88
N ASP A 86 27.27 -3.96 -2.54
CA ASP A 86 26.48 -5.19 -2.44
C ASP A 86 26.04 -5.55 -1.01
N GLU A 87 26.04 -4.55 -0.12
CA GLU A 87 25.53 -4.69 1.23
C GLU A 87 24.00 -4.71 1.22
N PHE A 88 23.39 -5.58 2.04
CA PHE A 88 21.94 -5.67 2.13
C PHE A 88 21.46 -6.06 3.52
N VAL A 89 20.18 -5.77 3.78
CA VAL A 89 19.42 -6.29 4.92
C VAL A 89 18.11 -6.85 4.37
N LYS A 90 17.84 -8.12 4.65
CA LYS A 90 16.62 -8.79 4.18
C LYS A 90 15.79 -9.24 5.37
N ALA A 91 14.48 -9.06 5.27
CA ALA A 91 13.53 -9.35 6.31
C ALA A 91 12.25 -9.98 5.75
N LYS A 92 11.64 -10.89 6.51
CA LYS A 92 10.31 -11.42 6.21
C LYS A 92 9.26 -10.40 6.66
N VAL A 93 8.31 -10.10 5.78
CA VAL A 93 7.17 -9.23 6.08
C VAL A 93 6.03 -10.07 6.65
N ASN A 94 5.59 -9.74 7.85
CA ASN A 94 4.40 -10.34 8.46
C ASN A 94 3.38 -9.23 8.73
N TRP A 95 2.34 -9.17 7.90
CA TRP A 95 1.28 -8.18 8.04
C TRP A 95 0.42 -8.46 9.28
N ILE A 96 0.15 -7.39 10.04
CA ILE A 96 -0.72 -7.39 11.23
C ILE A 96 -2.10 -6.83 10.86
N SER A 97 -2.12 -5.83 9.99
CA SER A 97 -3.33 -5.20 9.42
C SER A 97 -3.03 -4.69 8.01
N GLU A 98 -3.99 -4.06 7.34
CA GLU A 98 -3.81 -3.38 6.05
C GLU A 98 -2.63 -2.39 6.04
N ASN A 99 -2.35 -1.74 7.17
CA ASN A 99 -1.39 -0.64 7.26
C ASN A 99 -0.28 -0.87 8.30
N GLU A 100 -0.15 -2.07 8.85
CA GLU A 100 0.85 -2.39 9.86
C GLU A 100 1.45 -3.77 9.64
N TYR A 101 2.77 -3.88 9.77
CA TYR A 101 3.52 -5.11 9.58
C TYR A 101 4.72 -5.18 10.50
N ASN A 102 5.18 -6.40 10.75
CA ASN A 102 6.45 -6.70 11.37
C ASN A 102 7.45 -7.12 10.29
N LEU A 103 8.67 -6.59 10.36
CA LEU A 103 9.82 -7.09 9.63
C LEU A 103 10.66 -7.93 10.58
N VAL A 104 10.83 -9.21 10.25
CA VAL A 104 11.74 -10.11 10.98
C VAL A 104 13.00 -10.25 10.16
N ILE A 105 14.13 -9.74 10.64
CA ILE A 105 15.40 -9.77 9.90
C ILE A 105 15.83 -11.23 9.70
N THR A 106 15.99 -11.65 8.45
CA THR A 106 16.35 -13.03 8.10
C THR A 106 17.79 -13.16 7.64
N GLU A 107 18.35 -12.12 7.00
CA GLU A 107 19.71 -12.15 6.46
C GLU A 107 20.34 -10.75 6.52
N ILE A 108 21.59 -10.66 6.96
CA ILE A 108 22.35 -9.40 7.00
C ILE A 108 23.69 -9.56 6.28
N ASN A 109 23.90 -8.77 5.23
CA ASN A 109 25.21 -8.56 4.61
C ASN A 109 25.60 -7.09 4.75
N LYS A 110 25.71 -6.60 5.99
CA LYS A 110 26.11 -5.23 6.28
C LYS A 110 26.74 -5.14 7.66
N LYS A 111 27.90 -4.50 7.75
CA LYS A 111 28.63 -4.39 9.02
C LYS A 111 28.19 -3.17 9.84
N GLY A 112 28.34 -3.27 11.16
CA GLY A 112 28.15 -2.15 12.09
C GLY A 112 26.70 -1.74 12.32
N LEU A 113 25.74 -2.66 12.10
CA LEU A 113 24.34 -2.44 12.42
C LEU A 113 24.09 -2.70 13.92
N PRO A 114 23.17 -1.95 14.56
CA PRO A 114 22.83 -2.12 15.96
C PRO A 114 21.80 -3.25 16.20
N PHE A 115 21.64 -4.17 15.25
CA PHE A 115 20.68 -5.28 15.29
C PHE A 115 21.25 -6.49 14.56
N VAL A 116 20.62 -7.65 14.77
CA VAL A 116 21.06 -8.95 14.24
C VAL A 116 19.90 -9.69 13.57
N GLU A 117 20.19 -10.84 12.97
CA GLU A 117 19.16 -11.74 12.47
C GLU A 117 18.22 -12.18 13.61
N GLY A 118 16.93 -12.27 13.31
CA GLY A 118 15.87 -12.51 14.28
C GLY A 118 15.31 -11.26 14.97
N THR A 119 16.01 -10.12 14.89
CA THR A 119 15.46 -8.85 15.38
C THR A 119 14.16 -8.51 14.64
N THR A 120 13.17 -7.98 15.37
CA THR A 120 11.85 -7.62 14.81
C THR A 120 11.61 -6.12 14.86
N LEU A 121 11.26 -5.55 13.72
CA LEU A 121 10.87 -4.15 13.57
C LEU A 121 9.37 -4.05 13.28
N ASN A 122 8.61 -3.39 14.14
CA ASN A 122 7.21 -3.07 13.84
C ASN A 122 7.13 -1.77 13.04
N THR A 123 6.33 -1.73 11.98
CA THR A 123 6.12 -0.54 11.16
C THR A 123 4.65 -0.35 10.82
N ARG A 124 4.15 0.87 11.06
CA ARG A 124 2.78 1.30 10.72
C ARG A 124 2.82 2.43 9.70
N ILE A 125 2.12 2.26 8.59
CA ILE A 125 1.85 3.30 7.61
C ILE A 125 0.77 4.23 8.16
N SER A 126 1.15 5.47 8.39
CA SER A 126 0.33 6.51 9.02
C SER A 126 -0.44 7.37 8.01
N ARG A 127 0.06 7.50 6.78
CA ARG A 127 -0.55 8.32 5.72
C ARG A 127 0.00 7.93 4.35
N VAL A 128 -0.85 7.99 3.32
CA VAL A 128 -0.45 7.87 1.91
C VAL A 128 -0.78 9.18 1.17
N LYS A 129 0.13 9.67 0.32
CA LYS A 129 -0.08 10.85 -0.54
C LYS A 129 0.64 10.68 -1.89
N GLY A 130 -0.10 10.25 -2.90
CA GLY A 130 0.48 9.87 -4.20
C GLY A 130 1.46 8.71 -4.00
N SER A 131 2.68 8.84 -4.53
CA SER A 131 3.75 7.85 -4.37
C SER A 131 4.43 7.85 -2.99
N ARG A 132 3.97 8.66 -2.03
CA ARG A 132 4.61 8.81 -0.71
C ARG A 132 3.83 8.09 0.38
N TYR A 133 4.51 7.22 1.12
CA TYR A 133 3.96 6.41 2.20
C TYR A 133 4.68 6.76 3.50
N TYR A 134 4.02 7.49 4.38
CA TYR A 134 4.58 7.96 5.65
C TYR A 134 4.39 6.91 6.72
N TYR A 135 5.45 6.56 7.44
CA TYR A 135 5.42 5.48 8.42
C TYR A 135 6.00 5.89 9.76
N LYS A 136 5.64 5.11 10.78
CA LYS A 136 6.27 5.09 12.11
C LYS A 136 6.77 3.68 12.37
N SER A 137 7.99 3.57 12.87
CA SER A 137 8.64 2.29 13.13
C SER A 137 9.13 2.22 14.57
N ASN A 138 9.11 1.02 15.14
CA ASN A 138 9.59 0.72 16.48
C ASN A 138 10.49 -0.53 16.46
N LEU A 139 11.75 -0.36 16.87
CA LEU A 139 12.72 -1.42 17.07
C LEU A 139 13.07 -1.47 18.56
N GLU A 140 12.51 -2.42 19.29
CA GLU A 140 12.82 -2.64 20.71
C GLU A 140 12.73 -1.34 21.56
N GLY A 141 11.72 -0.50 21.30
CA GLY A 141 11.52 0.78 22.00
C GLY A 141 12.13 1.99 21.30
N LEU A 142 13.08 1.82 20.38
CA LEU A 142 13.59 2.90 19.53
C LEU A 142 12.56 3.21 18.45
N THR A 143 12.03 4.44 18.45
CA THR A 143 10.97 4.85 17.53
C THR A 143 11.44 5.94 16.59
N TRP A 144 11.12 5.81 15.30
CA TRP A 144 11.34 6.86 14.31
C TRP A 144 10.17 6.95 13.34
N SER A 145 10.17 8.03 12.56
CA SER A 145 9.23 8.24 11.46
C SER A 145 10.01 8.41 10.17
N GLY A 146 9.42 7.98 9.07
CA GLY A 146 10.03 8.11 7.76
C GLY A 146 8.98 8.16 6.66
N LYS A 147 9.44 8.11 5.42
CA LYS A 147 8.58 7.99 4.25
C LYS A 147 9.24 7.07 3.22
N PHE A 148 8.45 6.18 2.65
CA PHE A 148 8.80 5.53 1.39
C PHE A 148 8.32 6.38 0.21
N ILE A 149 9.10 6.39 -0.87
CA ILE A 149 8.71 6.93 -2.17
C ILE A 149 8.71 5.76 -3.15
N LYS A 150 7.55 5.45 -3.74
CA LYS A 150 7.45 4.39 -4.76
C LYS A 150 8.25 4.77 -6.00
N VAL A 151 9.08 3.85 -6.49
CA VAL A 151 9.82 4.00 -7.74
C VAL A 151 8.88 3.61 -8.87
N GLU A 152 8.62 4.54 -9.79
CA GLU A 152 7.86 4.26 -11.02
C GLU A 152 8.77 3.52 -12.01
N ASN A 153 8.23 2.49 -12.68
CA ASN A 153 9.00 1.61 -13.59
C ASN A 153 9.55 2.33 -14.84
N ASP A 154 9.19 3.59 -15.07
CA ASP A 154 9.49 4.32 -16.31
C ASP A 154 10.96 4.79 -16.45
N PHE A 155 11.82 4.51 -15.45
CA PHE A 155 13.21 4.99 -15.43
C PHE A 155 14.29 3.91 -15.66
N LEU A 156 13.91 2.64 -15.89
CA LEU A 156 14.87 1.54 -16.07
C LEU A 156 14.96 0.98 -17.49
N GLU A 157 14.31 1.62 -18.48
CA GLU A 157 14.39 1.25 -19.91
C GLU A 157 15.11 2.30 -20.79
N LYS A 158 16.20 2.92 -20.34
CA LYS A 158 17.04 3.77 -21.22
C LYS A 158 18.52 3.42 -21.16
#